data_AF-G1VXL7-F1
#
_entry.id   AF-G1VXL7-F1
#
_cell.length_a   1.000
_cell.length_b   1.000
_cell.length_c   1.000
_cell.angle_alpha   90.00
_cell.angle_beta   90.00
_cell.angle_gamma   90.00
#
_symmetry.space_group_name_H-M   'P 1'
#
loop_
_entity.id
_entity.type
_entity.pdbx_description
1 polymer ?
#
loop_
_entity_poly.entity_id
_entity_poly.type
_entity_poly.pdbx_seq_one_letter_code
_entity_poly.pdbx_strand_id
1 'polypeptide(L)'
;MERKSELLEQLPDDATRSMMEPLIDDIVFLEEMLHNLRKLPFIRISDKDPNRQKATPAAKQYKEMLQQYNNSMKVLRSAMNKNDDGDDSELRKWFKNRAA
;
A
#
# COMPACT_ATOMS: atom_id res chain seq x y z
N MET A 1 -11.30 13.11 5.97
CA MET A 1 -12.73 12.80 6.11
C MET A 1 -13.26 12.15 4.85
N GLU A 2 -13.18 12.80 3.68
CA GLU A 2 -13.66 12.20 2.41
C GLU A 2 -13.06 10.82 2.13
N ARG A 3 -11.74 10.69 2.25
CA ARG A 3 -11.05 9.42 1.99
C ARG A 3 -11.49 8.25 2.89
N LYS A 4 -11.76 8.52 4.17
CA LYS A 4 -12.24 7.51 5.12
C LYS A 4 -13.62 7.02 4.70
N SER A 5 -14.53 7.96 4.40
CA SER A 5 -15.89 7.64 3.94
C SER A 5 -15.88 6.81 2.65
N GLU A 6 -15.05 7.20 1.67
CA GLU A 6 -14.89 6.44 0.42
C GLU A 6 -14.50 4.98 0.67
N LEU A 7 -13.58 4.72 1.60
CA LEU A 7 -13.11 3.36 1.89
C LEU A 7 -14.16 2.54 2.68
N LEU A 8 -14.92 3.17 3.58
CA LEU A 8 -16.00 2.53 4.34
C LEU A 8 -17.17 2.12 3.43
N GLU A 9 -17.52 2.95 2.45
CA GLU A 9 -18.60 2.68 1.49
C GLU A 9 -18.36 1.44 0.63
N GLN A 10 -17.10 1.06 0.42
CA GLN A 10 -16.72 -0.13 -0.36
C GLN A 10 -16.86 -1.45 0.40
N LEU A 11 -17.11 -1.40 1.71
CA LEU A 11 -17.25 -2.60 2.53
C LEU A 11 -18.68 -3.16 2.47
N PRO A 12 -18.83 -4.49 2.53
CA PRO A 12 -20.08 -5.17 2.18
C PRO A 12 -21.22 -4.95 3.19
N ASP A 13 -20.90 -4.74 4.46
CA ASP A 13 -21.88 -4.66 5.54
C ASP A 13 -21.38 -3.82 6.73
N ASP A 14 -22.30 -3.44 7.62
CA ASP A 14 -22.01 -2.55 8.75
C ASP A 14 -21.13 -3.19 9.83
N ALA A 15 -21.21 -4.51 10.02
CA ALA A 15 -20.35 -5.21 10.98
C ALA A 15 -18.90 -5.21 10.49
N THR A 16 -18.68 -5.49 9.20
CA THR A 16 -17.38 -5.37 8.55
C THR A 16 -16.87 -3.93 8.59
N ARG A 17 -17.71 -2.94 8.32
CA ARG A 17 -17.35 -1.50 8.43
C ARG A 17 -16.86 -1.14 9.82
N SER A 18 -17.63 -1.48 10.85
CA SER A 18 -17.28 -1.18 12.24
C SER A 18 -15.97 -1.85 12.67
N MET A 19 -15.76 -3.11 12.26
CA MET A 19 -14.51 -3.83 12.55
C MET A 19 -13.30 -3.23 11.84
N MET A 20 -13.47 -2.76 10.60
CA MET A 20 -12.38 -2.26 9.75
C MET A 20 -12.07 -0.78 9.94
N GLU A 21 -12.91 -0.04 10.68
CA GLU A 21 -12.77 1.40 10.87
C GLU A 21 -11.37 1.81 11.39
N PRO A 22 -10.77 1.15 12.41
CA PRO A 22 -9.43 1.51 12.86
C PRO A 22 -8.36 1.30 11.78
N LEU A 23 -8.47 0.24 10.97
CA LEU A 23 -7.54 -0.01 9.88
C LEU A 23 -7.67 1.07 8.79
N ILE A 24 -8.90 1.53 8.52
CA ILE A 24 -9.13 2.61 7.55
C ILE A 24 -8.54 3.93 8.06
N ASP A 25 -8.64 4.22 9.36
CA ASP A 25 -7.98 5.37 9.97
C ASP A 25 -6.46 5.29 9.78
N ASP A 26 -5.85 4.13 10.03
CA ASP A 26 -4.42 3.89 9.78
C ASP A 26 -4.05 4.06 8.31
N ILE A 27 -4.89 3.60 7.38
CA ILE A 27 -4.68 3.76 5.93
C ILE A 27 -4.64 5.23 5.55
N VAL A 28 -5.60 6.04 6.02
CA VAL A 28 -5.64 7.48 5.73
C VAL A 28 -4.42 8.19 6.31
N PHE A 29 -4.02 7.83 7.54
CA PHE A 29 -2.80 8.35 8.16
C PHE A 29 -1.55 8.00 7.35
N LEU A 30 -1.42 6.74 6.92
CA LEU A 30 -0.30 6.27 6.11
C LEU A 30 -0.24 6.98 4.75
N GLU A 31 -1.39 7.21 4.09
CA GLU A 31 -1.47 7.96 2.83
C GLU A 31 -0.91 9.39 3.00
N GLU A 32 -1.28 10.07 4.08
CA GLU A 32 -0.77 11.41 4.40
C GLU A 32 0.74 11.40 4.70
N MET A 33 1.21 10.47 5.52
CA MET A 33 2.63 10.36 5.85
C MET A 33 3.49 10.04 4.64
N LEU A 34 3.03 9.13 3.78
CA LEU A 34 3.70 8.80 2.51
C LEU A 34 3.74 10.02 1.58
N HIS A 35 2.64 10.76 1.48
CA HIS A 35 2.58 11.98 0.68
C HIS A 35 3.59 13.03 1.17
N ASN A 36 3.72 13.20 2.49
CA ASN A 36 4.67 14.15 3.08
C ASN A 36 6.13 13.69 2.93
N LEU A 37 6.42 12.41 3.15
CA LEU A 37 7.77 11.86 2.97
C LEU A 37 8.26 11.99 1.53
N ARG A 38 7.39 11.82 0.53
CA ARG A 38 7.74 11.99 -0.90
C ARG A 38 8.27 13.37 -1.25
N LYS A 39 8.00 14.40 -0.44
CA LYS A 39 8.49 15.77 -0.64
C LYS A 39 9.96 15.93 -0.21
N LEU A 40 10.50 14.97 0.54
CA LEU A 40 11.87 15.01 1.07
C LEU A 40 12.85 14.31 0.12
N PRO A 41 14.14 14.72 0.10
CA PRO A 41 15.14 14.02 -0.68
C PRO A 41 15.38 12.62 -0.11
N PHE A 42 15.30 11.60 -0.95
CA PHE A 42 15.56 10.21 -0.56
C PHE A 42 17.03 9.78 -0.70
N ILE A 43 17.79 10.53 -1.48
CA ILE A 43 19.20 10.27 -1.70
C ILE A 43 19.97 11.54 -1.35
N ARG A 44 21.00 11.37 -0.53
CA ARG A 44 22.03 12.38 -0.31
C ARG A 44 23.25 12.01 -1.12
N ILE A 45 23.72 12.94 -1.94
CA ILE A 45 24.98 12.86 -2.68
C ILE A 45 26.07 13.53 -1.83
N SER A 46 27.28 12.96 -1.81
CA SER A 46 28.40 13.55 -1.06
C SER A 46 29.03 14.73 -1.82
N ASP A 47 29.32 15.83 -1.12
CA ASP A 47 29.96 17.01 -1.72
C ASP A 47 31.42 16.76 -2.17
N LYS A 48 32.04 15.68 -1.67
CA LYS A 48 33.44 15.28 -1.97
C LYS A 48 33.54 14.29 -3.13
N ASP A 49 32.50 13.51 -3.38
CA ASP A 49 32.46 12.47 -4.41
C ASP A 49 31.01 12.27 -4.86
N PRO A 50 30.65 12.75 -6.06
CA PRO A 50 29.30 12.58 -6.62
C PRO A 50 28.85 11.13 -6.80
N ASN A 51 29.76 10.17 -6.89
CA ASN A 51 29.41 8.75 -7.00
C ASN A 51 28.98 8.15 -5.65
N ARG A 52 29.28 8.83 -4.54
CA ARG A 52 28.92 8.35 -3.21
C ARG A 52 27.53 8.85 -2.81
N GLN A 53 26.57 7.93 -2.86
CA GLN A 53 25.17 8.19 -2.51
C GLN A 53 24.76 7.42 -1.25
N LYS A 54 23.90 8.03 -0.43
CA LYS A 54 23.32 7.38 0.75
C LYS A 54 21.82 7.65 0.84
N ALA A 55 21.07 6.62 1.23
CA ALA A 55 19.67 6.77 1.59
C ALA A 55 19.52 7.72 2.79
N THR A 56 18.61 8.67 2.68
CA THR A 56 18.27 9.56 3.80
C THR A 56 17.36 8.83 4.80
N PRO A 57 17.19 9.37 6.04
CA PRO A 57 16.20 8.85 6.97
C PRO A 57 14.78 8.83 6.37
N ALA A 58 14.42 9.86 5.60
CA ALA A 58 13.14 9.92 4.91
C ALA A 58 12.92 8.75 3.95
N ALA A 59 13.96 8.32 3.22
CA ALA A 59 13.87 7.18 2.32
C ALA A 59 13.58 5.87 3.07
N LYS A 60 14.21 5.68 4.25
CA LYS A 60 13.98 4.49 5.08
C LYS A 60 12.55 4.47 5.64
N GLN A 61 12.12 5.59 6.22
CA GLN A 61 10.78 5.73 6.78
C GLN A 61 9.70 5.56 5.69
N TYR A 62 9.92 6.13 4.50
CA TYR A 62 9.01 5.96 3.37
C TYR A 62 8.85 4.49 2.98
N LYS A 63 9.96 3.73 2.92
CA LYS A 63 9.92 2.31 2.60
C LYS A 63 9.12 1.51 3.64
N GLU A 64 9.33 1.77 4.93
CA GLU A 64 8.63 1.09 6.02
C GLU A 64 7.13 1.39 6.02
N MET A 65 6.76 2.68 5.92
CA MET A 65 5.36 3.09 5.85
C MET A 65 4.68 2.59 4.58
N LEU A 66 5.39 2.53 3.45
CA LEU A 66 4.83 2.00 2.20
C LEU A 66 4.53 0.51 2.34
N GLN A 67 5.39 -0.24 3.04
CA GLN A 67 5.16 -1.64 3.32
C GLN A 67 3.93 -1.85 4.21
N GLN A 68 3.78 -1.03 5.26
CA GLN A 68 2.61 -1.06 6.14
C GLN A 68 1.33 -0.73 5.37
N TYR A 69 1.34 0.36 4.58
CA TYR A 69 0.22 0.74 3.72
C TYR A 69 -0.19 -0.39 2.78
N ASN A 70 0.77 -0.99 2.07
CA ASN A 70 0.49 -2.11 1.17
C ASN A 70 -0.09 -3.31 1.90
N ASN A 71 0.32 -3.57 3.14
CA ASN A 71 -0.24 -4.65 3.96
C ASN A 71 -1.69 -4.33 4.38
N SER A 72 -1.95 -3.12 4.87
CA SER A 72 -3.31 -2.68 5.22
C SER A 72 -4.24 -2.71 4.01
N MET A 73 -3.77 -2.30 2.83
CA MET A 73 -4.54 -2.36 1.59
C MET A 73 -4.87 -3.80 1.16
N LYS A 74 -3.99 -4.77 1.41
CA LYS A 74 -4.29 -6.19 1.14
C LYS A 74 -5.40 -6.72 2.06
N VAL A 75 -5.33 -6.39 3.35
CA VAL A 75 -6.37 -6.75 4.32
C VAL A 75 -7.70 -6.10 3.94
N LEU A 76 -7.69 -4.81 3.59
CA LEU A 76 -8.88 -4.09 3.15
C LEU A 76 -9.49 -4.71 1.89
N ARG A 77 -8.69 -5.06 0.88
CA ARG A 77 -9.18 -5.74 -0.34
C ARG A 77 -9.85 -7.09 -0.03
N SER A 78 -9.28 -7.84 0.91
CA SER A 78 -9.87 -9.10 1.37
C SER A 78 -11.22 -8.86 2.03
N ALA A 79 -11.36 -7.81 2.83
CA ALA A 79 -12.63 -7.46 3.48
C ALA A 79 -13.70 -6.95 2.49
N MET A 80 -13.29 -6.41 1.34
CA MET A 80 -14.21 -5.98 0.27
C MET A 80 -14.77 -7.14 -0.57
N ASN A 81 -14.43 -8.40 -0.26
CA ASN A 81 -14.66 -9.56 -1.16
C ASN A 81 -14.09 -9.31 -2.58
N LYS A 82 -13.02 -8.52 -2.68
CA LYS A 82 -12.23 -8.29 -3.91
C LYS A 82 -10.97 -9.13 -3.92
N ASN A 83 -10.97 -10.23 -3.18
CA ASN A 83 -10.02 -11.29 -3.45
C ASN A 83 -10.36 -11.87 -4.83
N ASP A 84 -9.32 -12.31 -5.54
CA ASP A 84 -9.37 -12.94 -6.85
C ASP A 84 -10.27 -14.20 -6.76
N ASP A 85 -11.58 -14.01 -6.80
CA ASP A 85 -12.57 -15.07 -6.66
C ASP A 85 -12.53 -15.89 -7.94
N GLY A 86 -11.74 -16.96 -7.89
CA GLY A 86 -11.88 -18.15 -8.71
C GLY A 86 -11.24 -18.13 -10.10
N ASP A 87 -10.97 -16.96 -10.68
CA ASP A 87 -10.35 -16.90 -12.00
C ASP A 87 -8.83 -17.02 -11.92
N ASP A 88 -8.31 -18.02 -12.63
CA ASP A 88 -6.87 -18.25 -12.74
C ASP A 88 -6.22 -16.99 -13.34
N SER A 89 -5.23 -16.41 -12.67
CA SER A 89 -4.61 -15.18 -13.18
C SER A 89 -4.07 -15.40 -14.60
N GLU A 90 -4.07 -14.36 -15.44
CA GLU A 90 -3.61 -14.46 -16.83
C GLU A 90 -2.19 -15.06 -16.94
N LEU A 91 -1.34 -14.82 -15.94
CA LEU A 91 -0.02 -15.44 -15.81
C LEU A 91 -0.10 -16.95 -15.56
N ARG A 92 -1.01 -17.42 -14.69
CA ARG A 92 -1.21 -18.85 -14.43
C ARG A 92 -1.83 -19.56 -15.65
N LYS A 93 -2.81 -18.93 -16.32
CA LYS A 93 -3.36 -19.42 -17.60
C LYS A 93 -2.25 -19.59 -18.64
N TRP A 94 -1.37 -18.60 -18.76
CA TRP A 94 -0.22 -18.65 -19.66
C TRP A 94 0.76 -19.79 -19.34
N PHE A 95 1.08 -20.02 -18.06
CA PHE A 95 1.95 -21.12 -17.64
C PHE A 95 1.34 -22.49 -17.94
N LYS A 96 0.06 -22.69 -17.65
CA LYS A 96 -0.65 -23.95 -17.93
C LYS A 96 -0.65 -24.31 -19.42
N ASN A 97 -0.83 -23.32 -20.29
CA ASN A 97 -0.82 -23.52 -21.75
C ASN A 97 0.55 -23.84 -22.34
N ARG A 98 1.65 -23.68 -21.57
CA ARG A 98 3.02 -23.98 -22.00
C ARG A 98 3.61 -25.25 -21.39
N ALA A 99 2.98 -25.79 -20.35
CA ALA A 99 3.38 -27.02 -19.68
C ALA A 99 2.63 -28.26 -20.19
N ALA A 100 1.76 -28.09 -21.20
CA ALA A 100 1.02 -29.15 -21.90
C ALA A 100 1.70 -29.56 -23.21
#